data_AF-A0A2N0B4Y8-F1
#
_entry.id   AF-A0A2N0B4Y8-F1
#
_cell.length_a   1.000
_cell.length_b   1.000
_cell.length_c   1.000
_cell.angle_alpha   90.00
_cell.angle_beta   90.00
_cell.angle_gamma   90.00
#
_symmetry.space_group_name_H-M   'P 1'
#
loop_
_entity.id
_entity.type
_entity.pdbx_description
1 polymer ?
#
loop_
_entity_poly.entity_id
_entity_poly.type
_entity_poly.pdbx_seq_one_letter_code
_entity_poly.pdbx_strand_id
1 'polypeptide(L)'
;MSAFISFCSSTQKVYLLSYGDWEGRKVPEVGSLTAAGEFKFGEDCGLKHSLSKAFANALENSGYDTILDAEVVHSTGVLVPFNCVSVRGLAVHSERIRKGENK
;
A
#
# COMPACT_ATOMS: atom_id res chain seq x y z
N MET A 1 29.71 -10.28 -24.76
CA MET A 1 28.24 -10.43 -24.80
C MET A 1 27.67 -9.73 -23.58
N SER A 2 27.18 -8.50 -23.73
CA SER A 2 26.47 -7.82 -22.64
C SER A 2 25.05 -8.37 -22.59
N ALA A 3 24.75 -9.19 -21.58
CA ALA A 3 23.39 -9.56 -21.28
C ALA A 3 22.65 -8.30 -20.81
N PHE A 4 21.69 -7.82 -21.60
CA PHE A 4 20.75 -6.80 -21.16
C PHE A 4 19.86 -7.44 -20.10
N ILE A 5 20.20 -7.23 -18.84
CA ILE A 5 19.38 -7.64 -17.71
C ILE A 5 18.16 -6.70 -17.69
N SER A 6 17.04 -7.15 -18.25
CA SER A 6 15.79 -6.39 -18.23
C SER A 6 15.11 -6.59 -16.89
N PHE A 7 14.99 -5.50 -16.12
CA PHE A 7 14.13 -5.42 -14.94
C PHE A 7 12.81 -4.84 -15.40
N CYS A 8 11.73 -5.62 -15.29
CA CYS A 8 10.38 -5.10 -15.52
C CYS A 8 9.80 -4.64 -14.18
N SER A 9 9.18 -3.46 -14.19
CA SER A 9 8.44 -2.94 -13.05
C SER A 9 7.13 -2.34 -13.55
N SER A 10 6.05 -2.55 -12.79
CA SER A 10 4.75 -1.97 -13.03
C SER A 10 4.25 -1.29 -11.76
N THR A 11 3.85 -0.04 -11.90
CA THR A 11 3.27 0.75 -10.81
C THR A 11 1.77 0.88 -11.01
N GLN A 12 1.01 0.64 -9.96
CA GLN A 12 -0.43 0.84 -9.90
C GLN A 12 -0.76 1.79 -8.75
N LYS A 13 -1.65 2.75 -9.00
CA LYS A 13 -2.20 3.60 -7.95
C LYS A 13 -3.50 3.00 -7.45
N VAL A 14 -3.56 2.76 -6.14
CA VAL A 14 -4.72 2.20 -5.45
C VAL A 14 -5.15 3.20 -4.38
N TYR A 15 -6.38 3.70 -4.49
CA TYR A 15 -6.84 4.77 -3.60
C TYR A 15 -6.98 4.35 -2.13
N LEU A 16 -7.29 3.07 -1.88
CA LEU A 16 -7.60 2.56 -0.54
C LEU A 16 -7.17 1.10 -0.41
N LEU A 17 -6.35 0.81 0.61
CA LEU A 17 -6.08 -0.53 1.13
C LEU A 17 -6.41 -0.53 2.62
N SER A 18 -7.31 -1.40 3.09
CA SER A 18 -7.76 -1.35 4.49
C SER A 18 -8.14 -2.72 5.04
N TYR A 19 -7.82 -2.94 6.32
CA TYR A 19 -8.40 -3.98 7.16
C TYR A 19 -9.59 -3.46 8.01
N GLY A 20 -9.77 -2.13 8.09
CA GLY A 20 -10.78 -1.49 8.91
C GLY A 20 -12.14 -1.35 8.23
N ASP A 21 -13.15 -0.93 9.01
CA ASP A 21 -14.50 -0.71 8.52
C ASP A 21 -14.70 0.70 7.92
N TRP A 22 -15.05 0.71 6.64
CA TRP A 22 -15.30 1.90 5.83
C TRP A 22 -16.78 2.19 5.58
N GLU A 23 -17.72 1.48 6.22
CA GLU A 23 -19.15 1.70 6.02
C GLU A 23 -19.55 3.15 6.34
N GLY A 24 -20.12 3.80 5.33
CA GLY A 24 -20.57 5.20 5.40
C GLY A 24 -19.43 6.22 5.50
N ARG A 25 -18.15 5.83 5.34
CA ARG A 25 -17.00 6.76 5.35
C ARG A 25 -16.66 7.21 3.93
N LYS A 26 -16.27 8.47 3.78
CA LYS A 26 -15.74 9.01 2.52
C LYS A 26 -14.23 8.91 2.54
N VAL A 27 -13.63 8.41 1.46
CA VAL A 27 -12.18 8.40 1.26
C VAL A 27 -11.72 9.86 1.15
N PRO A 28 -10.94 10.39 2.11
CA PRO A 28 -10.54 11.78 2.08
C PRO A 28 -9.35 11.97 1.13
N GLU A 29 -9.14 13.20 0.68
CA GLU A 29 -7.91 13.55 -0.04
C GLU A 29 -6.72 13.54 0.92
N VAL A 30 -5.64 12.86 0.54
CA VAL A 30 -4.44 12.65 1.36
C VAL A 30 -3.83 13.97 1.86
N GLY A 31 -3.88 15.03 1.05
CA GLY A 31 -3.39 16.36 1.45
C GLY A 31 -4.04 16.93 2.72
N SER A 32 -5.27 16.52 3.02
CA SER A 32 -6.00 16.93 4.24
C SER A 32 -5.68 16.08 5.48
N LEU A 33 -4.99 14.96 5.31
CA LEU A 33 -4.76 13.94 6.35
C LEU A 33 -3.29 13.77 6.72
N THR A 34 -2.37 14.52 6.12
CA THR A 34 -0.92 14.41 6.38
C THR A 34 -0.54 14.63 7.84
N ALA A 35 -1.36 15.34 8.63
CA ALA A 35 -1.19 15.50 10.07
C ALA A 35 -1.82 14.38 10.92
N ALA A 36 -2.65 13.51 10.31
CA ALA A 36 -3.43 12.47 10.98
C ALA A 36 -2.91 11.04 10.71
N GLY A 37 -1.85 10.92 9.91
CA GLY A 37 -1.27 9.64 9.49
C GLY A 37 0.22 9.75 9.21
N GLU A 38 0.82 8.64 8.79
CA GLU A 38 2.24 8.53 8.46
C GLU A 38 2.43 7.81 7.14
N PHE A 39 3.38 8.24 6.31
CA PHE A 39 3.75 7.44 5.15
C PHE A 39 4.42 6.15 5.60
N LYS A 40 3.83 5.01 5.20
CA LYS A 40 4.38 3.69 5.46
C LYS A 40 4.75 3.00 4.16
N PHE A 41 5.68 2.07 4.29
CA PHE A 41 6.18 1.24 3.22
C PHE A 41 6.27 -0.20 3.71
N GLY A 42 5.89 -1.14 2.86
CA GLY A 42 6.10 -2.56 3.09
C GLY A 42 6.26 -3.29 1.78
N GLU A 43 7.04 -4.35 1.80
CA GLU A 43 7.28 -5.20 0.64
C GLU A 43 7.18 -6.67 1.00
N ASP A 44 6.87 -7.47 -0.01
CA ASP A 44 6.89 -8.91 0.07
C ASP A 44 7.59 -9.44 -1.18
N CYS A 45 8.68 -10.19 -0.97
CA CYS A 45 9.59 -10.66 -2.00
C CYS A 45 9.77 -12.17 -1.90
N GLY A 46 9.92 -12.83 -3.05
CA GLY A 46 10.25 -14.24 -3.10
C GLY A 46 9.48 -15.01 -4.15
N LEU A 47 9.63 -16.34 -4.09
CA LEU A 47 8.93 -17.29 -4.96
C LEU A 47 7.41 -17.17 -4.85
N LYS A 48 6.93 -16.81 -3.66
CA LYS A 48 5.54 -16.47 -3.40
C LYS A 48 5.55 -15.09 -2.77
N HIS A 49 4.82 -14.18 -3.37
CA HIS A 49 4.63 -12.82 -2.86
C HIS A 49 3.18 -12.40 -3.07
N SER A 50 2.69 -11.50 -2.23
CA SER A 50 1.31 -11.04 -2.28
C SER A 50 1.15 -9.61 -1.82
N LEU A 51 0.22 -8.90 -2.44
CA LEU A 51 -0.16 -7.55 -2.03
C LEU A 51 -0.61 -7.50 -0.56
N SER A 52 -1.34 -8.53 -0.12
CA SER A 52 -1.81 -8.64 1.27
C SER A 52 -0.67 -8.71 2.28
N LYS A 53 0.42 -9.43 1.96
CA LYS A 53 1.56 -9.54 2.86
C LYS A 53 2.43 -8.26 2.83
N ALA A 54 2.63 -7.65 1.66
CA ALA A 54 3.28 -6.35 1.57
C ALA A 54 2.52 -5.26 2.35
N PHE A 55 1.19 -5.26 2.25
CA PHE A 55 0.32 -4.38 3.04
C PHE A 55 0.41 -4.66 4.54
N ALA A 56 0.38 -5.92 4.97
CA ALA A 56 0.57 -6.29 6.37
C ALA A 56 1.95 -5.83 6.90
N ASN A 57 3.01 -6.03 6.11
CA ASN A 57 4.37 -5.58 6.46
C ASN A 57 4.44 -4.04 6.55
N ALA A 58 3.71 -3.31 5.69
CA ALA A 58 3.67 -1.85 5.73
C ALA A 58 3.03 -1.32 7.03
N LEU A 59 2.05 -2.04 7.56
CA LEU A 59 1.33 -1.67 8.77
C LEU A 59 1.92 -2.28 10.05
N GLU A 60 2.94 -3.13 9.93
CA GLU A 60 3.54 -3.84 11.05
C GLU A 60 4.03 -2.85 12.13
N ASN A 61 3.64 -3.11 13.38
CA ASN A 61 3.97 -2.28 14.55
C ASN A 61 3.51 -0.81 14.46
N SER A 62 2.63 -0.45 13.52
CA SER A 62 2.20 0.94 13.33
C SER A 62 0.90 1.30 14.05
N GLY A 63 0.07 0.31 14.36
CA GLY A 63 -1.28 0.51 14.89
C GLY A 63 -2.30 1.04 13.87
N TYR A 64 -1.88 1.44 12.68
CA TYR A 64 -2.75 1.83 11.58
C TYR A 64 -3.39 0.60 10.93
N ASP A 65 -4.56 0.78 10.31
CA ASP A 65 -5.35 -0.29 9.69
C ASP A 65 -5.57 -0.06 8.18
N THR A 66 -5.17 1.11 7.67
CA THR A 66 -5.51 1.58 6.33
C THR A 66 -4.35 2.34 5.73
N ILE A 67 -4.08 2.15 4.44
CA ILE A 67 -3.22 3.00 3.61
C ILE A 67 -4.08 3.67 2.52
N LEU A 68 -3.93 4.98 2.40
CA LEU A 68 -4.55 5.83 1.39
C LEU A 68 -3.54 6.25 0.33
N ASP A 69 -4.02 6.46 -0.91
CA ASP A 69 -3.20 6.79 -2.09
C ASP A 69 -1.97 5.87 -2.18
N ALA A 70 -2.25 4.58 -2.12
CA ALA A 70 -1.24 3.54 -2.16
C ALA A 70 -0.64 3.42 -3.57
N GLU A 71 0.67 3.59 -3.66
CA GLU A 71 1.46 3.16 -4.79
C GLU A 71 1.85 1.70 -4.59
N VAL A 72 1.34 0.83 -5.45
CA VAL A 72 1.67 -0.59 -5.50
C VAL A 72 2.66 -0.82 -6.63
N VAL A 73 3.85 -1.28 -6.31
CA VAL A 73 4.89 -1.56 -7.31
C VAL A 73 5.15 -3.05 -7.38
N HIS A 74 4.91 -3.62 -8.55
CA HIS A 74 5.29 -4.99 -8.88
C HIS A 74 6.62 -4.95 -9.63
N SER A 75 7.65 -5.57 -9.07
CA SER A 75 8.95 -5.70 -9.73
C SER A 75 9.28 -7.16 -9.99
N THR A 76 9.81 -7.44 -11.18
CA THR A 76 10.35 -8.75 -11.52
C THR A 76 11.86 -8.65 -11.62
N GLY A 77 12.55 -9.44 -10.80
CA GLY A 77 13.99 -9.57 -10.89
C GLY A 77 14.42 -10.64 -11.91
N VAL A 78 15.72 -10.74 -12.11
CA VAL A 78 16.33 -11.70 -13.07
C VAL A 78 16.05 -13.16 -12.70
N LEU A 79 15.91 -13.42 -11.40
CA LEU A 79 15.55 -14.72 -10.84
C LEU A 79 14.24 -14.57 -10.07
N VAL A 80 13.39 -15.59 -10.13
CA VAL A 80 12.06 -15.62 -9.50
C VAL A 80 12.05 -15.19 -8.01
N PRO A 81 13.05 -15.54 -7.16
CA PRO A 81 13.08 -15.07 -5.77
C PRO A 81 13.23 -13.55 -5.60
N PHE A 82 13.62 -12.83 -6.65
CA PHE A 82 13.74 -11.38 -6.67
C PHE A 82 12.48 -10.68 -7.18
N ASN A 83 11.39 -11.43 -7.43
CA ASN A 83 10.10 -10.82 -7.69
C ASN A 83 9.53 -10.29 -6.37
N CYS A 84 9.05 -9.05 -6.41
CA CYS A 84 8.51 -8.37 -5.25
C CYS A 84 7.22 -7.62 -5.58
N VAL A 85 6.39 -7.44 -4.57
CA VAL A 85 5.34 -6.43 -4.56
C VAL A 85 5.59 -5.53 -3.36
N SER A 86 5.57 -4.22 -3.58
CA SER A 86 5.68 -3.22 -2.53
C SER A 86 4.49 -2.29 -2.52
N VAL A 87 4.19 -1.77 -1.34
CA VAL A 87 3.09 -0.85 -1.06
C VAL A 87 3.69 0.35 -0.35
N ARG A 88 3.35 1.54 -0.83
CA ARG A 88 3.68 2.80 -0.16
C ARG A 88 2.49 3.73 -0.18
N GLY A 89 2.17 4.36 0.94
CA GLY A 89 1.11 5.39 0.97
C GLY A 89 0.93 5.96 2.37
N LEU A 90 -0.10 6.80 2.55
CA LEU A 90 -0.40 7.41 3.84
C LEU A 90 -1.18 6.42 4.71
N ALA A 91 -0.56 5.90 5.75
CA ALA A 91 -1.20 5.04 6.74
C ALA A 91 -2.00 5.88 7.76
N VAL A 92 -3.23 5.46 8.01
CA VAL A 92 -4.18 6.13 8.92
C VAL A 92 -4.97 5.10 9.72
N HIS A 93 -5.63 5.55 10.78
CA HIS A 93 -6.68 4.78 11.46
C HIS A 93 -8.02 5.08 10.79
N SER A 94 -8.65 4.08 10.18
CA SER A 94 -9.96 4.20 9.53
C SER A 94 -11.03 4.79 10.46
N GLU A 95 -10.97 4.44 11.75
CA GLU A 95 -11.91 4.92 12.77
C GLU A 95 -11.92 6.44 12.93
N ARG A 96 -10.78 7.10 12.69
CA ARG A 96 -10.63 8.56 12.79
C ARG A 96 -11.17 9.30 11.57
N ILE A 97 -11.53 8.59 10.50
CA ILE A 97 -12.09 9.19 9.28
C ILE A 97 -13.59 9.41 9.45
N ARG A 98 -14.07 10.65 9.32
CA ARG A 98 -15.50 10.95 9.52
C ARG A 98 -16.40 10.15 8.57
N LYS A 99 -17.50 9.61 9.11
CA LYS A 99 -18.61 9.13 8.28
C LYS A 99 -19.20 10.30 7.50
N GLY A 100 -19.48 10.09 6.22
CA GLY A 100 -20.19 11.06 5.41
C GLY A 100 -21.60 11.26 5.98
N GLU A 101 -22.10 12.49 5.94
CA GLU A 101 -23.50 12.76 6.24
C GLU A 101 -24.37 12.02 5.22
N ASN A 102 -25.19 11.07 5.69
CA ASN A 102 -26.31 10.53 4.93
C ASN A 102 -27.27 11.71 4.69
N LYS A 103 -27.33 12.20 3.45
CA LYS A 103 -28.43 13.07 3.01
C LYS A 103 -29.69 12.26 2.80
#